data_AF-A0A3D9HPC0-F1
#
_entry.id   AF-A0A3D9HPC0-F1
#
_cell.length_a   1.000
_cell.length_b   1.000
_cell.length_c   1.000
_cell.angle_alpha   90.00
_cell.angle_beta   90.00
_cell.angle_gamma   90.00
#
_symmetry.space_group_name_H-M   'P 1'
#
loop_
_entity.id
_entity.type
_entity.pdbx_description
1 polymer ?
#
loop_
_entity_poly.entity_id
_entity_poly.type
_entity_poly.pdbx_seq_one_letter_code
_entity_poly.pdbx_strand_id
1 'polypeptide(L)'
;MLSSFRAPGRAGALLLAQASDLTRRGKLDQAEKILSDLLAQNPRNAEVCNRLGGVFFLRHDLKQAKLLFRKAVKLEPNQAHFHANLGNVLAGQSLWKEAEKSYRTAMRLDPGDAGHVSGLASTMKKQGHYREAEILYQSALSMQPDDYEVNRNIAHLLLLLGRYREGWRQLESRWRLGTRPSEIAGMDKPLWDGSPLQGKTLLLHAEQGLGDSLQFARYIPLAVSSGARLIVRVQPELVKLLDIYSDVAEIGSLGGRLPEFDCHCPLMALPGRVFPDNPLAEYRPLSPEPTRAADLGEHR
;
A
#
# COMPACT_ATOMS: atom_id res chain seq x y z
N MET A 1 -22.34 8.91 -43.78
CA MET A 1 -21.13 8.12 -44.07
C MET A 1 -20.68 7.43 -42.80
N LEU A 2 -20.96 6.13 -42.69
CA LEU A 2 -20.52 5.30 -41.56
C LEU A 2 -19.00 5.09 -41.70
N SER A 3 -18.25 5.67 -40.76
CA SER A 3 -16.80 5.51 -40.64
C SER A 3 -16.50 4.06 -40.26
N SER A 4 -15.87 3.31 -41.17
CA SER A 4 -15.42 1.95 -40.91
C SER A 4 -14.31 1.98 -39.85
N PHE A 5 -14.61 1.47 -38.66
CA PHE A 5 -13.65 1.20 -37.61
C PHE A 5 -12.69 0.10 -38.11
N ARG A 6 -11.50 0.47 -38.59
CA ARG A 6 -10.44 -0.52 -38.82
C ARG A 6 -9.83 -0.82 -37.45
N ALA A 7 -10.06 -2.02 -36.94
CA ALA A 7 -9.28 -2.58 -35.85
C ALA A 7 -7.79 -2.34 -36.14
N PRO A 8 -6.96 -2.05 -35.11
CA PRO A 8 -5.53 -1.88 -35.33
C PRO A 8 -5.03 -3.10 -36.09
N GLY A 9 -4.39 -2.88 -37.25
CA GLY A 9 -3.76 -3.97 -37.99
C GLY A 9 -2.85 -4.77 -37.06
N ARG A 10 -2.55 -6.03 -37.39
CA ARG A 10 -1.75 -6.94 -36.54
C ARG A 10 -0.48 -6.28 -35.95
N ALA A 11 0.16 -5.38 -36.70
CA ALA A 11 1.29 -4.56 -36.24
C ALA A 11 0.94 -3.59 -35.09
N GLY A 12 -0.19 -2.89 -35.16
CA GLY A 12 -0.64 -1.97 -34.10
C GLY A 12 -0.99 -2.69 -32.79
N ALA A 13 -1.60 -3.87 -32.88
CA ALA A 13 -1.89 -4.70 -31.69
C ALA A 13 -0.59 -5.16 -31.00
N LEU A 14 0.44 -5.53 -31.77
CA LEU A 14 1.75 -5.89 -31.23
C LEU A 14 2.43 -4.71 -30.53
N LEU A 15 2.38 -3.52 -31.13
CA LEU A 15 2.94 -2.30 -30.52
C LEU A 15 2.20 -1.92 -29.22
N LEU A 16 0.88 -2.09 -29.15
CA LEU A 16 0.11 -1.90 -27.93
C LEU A 16 0.52 -2.89 -26.83
N ALA A 17 0.69 -4.17 -27.17
CA ALA A 17 1.16 -5.18 -26.23
C ALA A 17 2.57 -4.87 -25.72
N GLN A 18 3.47 -4.46 -26.62
CA GLN A 18 4.83 -4.04 -26.27
C GLN A 18 4.83 -2.83 -25.33
N ALA A 19 4.08 -1.78 -25.64
CA ALA A 19 3.98 -0.59 -24.78
C ALA A 19 3.46 -0.96 -23.37
N SER A 20 2.56 -1.93 -23.29
CA SER A 20 1.99 -2.41 -22.02
C SER A 20 3.01 -3.19 -21.18
N ASP A 21 3.83 -4.02 -21.82
CA ASP A 21 4.95 -4.70 -21.16
C ASP A 21 6.01 -3.70 -20.68
N LEU A 22 6.38 -2.71 -21.52
CA LEU A 22 7.30 -1.65 -21.14
C LEU A 22 6.79 -0.83 -19.95
N THR A 23 5.50 -0.50 -19.93
CA THR A 23 4.85 0.20 -18.82
C THR A 23 4.95 -0.62 -17.53
N ARG A 24 4.66 -1.92 -17.58
CA ARG A 24 4.75 -2.83 -16.42
C ARG A 24 6.18 -2.93 -15.88
N ARG A 25 7.18 -2.83 -16.76
CA ARG A 25 8.61 -2.84 -16.40
C ARG A 25 9.15 -1.46 -16.00
N GLY A 26 8.30 -0.43 -15.91
CA GLY A 26 8.71 0.93 -15.57
C GLY A 26 9.49 1.67 -16.66
N LYS A 27 9.58 1.12 -17.88
CA LYS A 27 10.24 1.77 -19.03
C LYS A 27 9.32 2.78 -19.70
N LEU A 28 8.93 3.80 -18.94
CA LEU A 28 7.85 4.73 -19.28
C LEU A 28 8.15 5.56 -20.54
N ASP A 29 9.41 5.99 -20.75
CA ASP A 29 9.82 6.78 -21.93
C ASP A 29 9.64 6.00 -23.25
N GLN A 30 9.97 4.72 -23.24
CA GLN A 30 9.82 3.86 -24.42
C GLN A 30 8.34 3.56 -24.69
N ALA A 31 7.55 3.33 -23.63
CA ALA A 31 6.11 3.12 -23.75
C ALA A 31 5.40 4.36 -24.30
N GLU A 32 5.72 5.55 -23.77
CA GLU A 32 5.18 6.83 -24.24
C GLU A 32 5.47 7.05 -25.72
N LYS A 33 6.71 6.83 -26.16
CA LYS A 33 7.08 7.01 -27.57
C LYS A 33 6.21 6.16 -28.50
N ILE A 34 6.10 4.87 -28.22
CA ILE A 34 5.27 3.95 -29.02
C ILE A 34 3.80 4.41 -29.04
N LEU A 35 3.25 4.74 -27.87
CA LEU A 35 1.85 5.14 -27.75
C LEU A 35 1.57 6.49 -28.43
N SER A 36 2.54 7.42 -28.40
CA SER A 36 2.43 8.71 -29.07
C SER A 36 2.48 8.55 -30.59
N ASP A 37 3.36 7.69 -31.12
CA ASP A 37 3.44 7.38 -32.54
C ASP A 37 2.15 6.71 -33.05
N LEU A 38 1.59 5.78 -32.26
CA LEU A 38 0.29 5.15 -32.56
C LEU A 38 -0.85 6.17 -32.53
N LEU A 39 -0.83 7.11 -31.58
CA LEU A 39 -1.84 8.14 -31.46
C LEU A 39 -1.75 9.16 -32.60
N ALA A 40 -0.55 9.48 -33.08
CA ALA A 40 -0.34 10.35 -34.23
C ALA A 40 -0.92 9.74 -35.51
N GLN A 41 -0.77 8.42 -35.69
CA GLN A 41 -1.35 7.69 -36.83
C GLN A 41 -2.88 7.60 -36.77
N ASN A 42 -3.44 7.43 -35.56
CA ASN A 42 -4.89 7.43 -35.36
C ASN A 42 -5.29 8.22 -34.09
N PRO A 43 -5.56 9.54 -34.24
CA PRO A 43 -5.88 10.40 -33.10
C PRO A 43 -7.18 10.08 -32.38
N ARG A 44 -8.04 9.22 -32.94
CA ARG A 44 -9.33 8.81 -32.34
C ARG A 44 -9.30 7.39 -31.78
N ASN A 45 -8.11 6.79 -31.60
CA ASN A 45 -7.98 5.50 -30.93
C ASN A 45 -8.12 5.67 -29.41
N ALA A 46 -9.26 5.25 -28.86
CA ALA A 46 -9.58 5.38 -27.44
C ALA A 46 -8.65 4.55 -26.54
N GLU A 47 -8.30 3.34 -26.98
CA GLU A 47 -7.41 2.43 -26.27
C GLU A 47 -5.99 3.00 -26.14
N VAL A 48 -5.44 3.57 -27.22
CA VAL A 48 -4.14 4.24 -27.18
C VAL A 48 -4.18 5.44 -26.23
N CYS A 49 -5.26 6.24 -26.26
CA CYS A 49 -5.46 7.36 -25.34
C CYS A 49 -5.46 6.87 -23.89
N ASN A 50 -6.20 5.80 -23.57
CA ASN A 50 -6.27 5.23 -22.24
C ASN A 50 -4.89 4.73 -21.76
N ARG A 51 -4.17 3.97 -22.60
CA ARG A 51 -2.83 3.45 -22.23
C ARG A 51 -1.80 4.58 -22.05
N LEU A 52 -1.81 5.58 -22.93
CA LEU A 52 -0.92 6.74 -22.79
C LEU A 52 -1.26 7.54 -21.52
N GLY A 53 -2.55 7.69 -21.20
CA GLY A 53 -3.00 8.26 -19.93
C GLY A 53 -2.44 7.51 -18.72
N GLY A 54 -2.39 6.17 -18.79
CA GLY A 54 -1.77 5.31 -17.78
C GLY A 54 -0.27 5.59 -17.60
N VAL A 55 0.47 5.80 -18.69
CA VAL A 55 1.90 6.17 -18.63
C VAL A 55 2.10 7.52 -17.92
N PHE A 56 1.31 8.54 -18.28
CA PHE A 56 1.38 9.84 -17.60
C PHE A 56 0.96 9.76 -16.12
N PHE A 57 -0.02 8.91 -15.79
CA PHE A 57 -0.44 8.69 -14.41
C PHE A 57 0.70 8.11 -13.57
N LEU A 58 1.43 7.11 -14.09
CA LEU A 58 2.59 6.51 -13.42
C LEU A 58 3.76 7.48 -13.26
N ARG A 59 3.87 8.50 -14.12
CA ARG A 59 4.84 9.61 -13.96
C ARG A 59 4.34 10.73 -13.05
N HIS A 60 3.18 10.58 -12.43
CA HIS A 60 2.52 11.62 -11.63
C HIS A 60 2.14 12.90 -12.41
N ASP A 61 2.14 12.87 -13.75
CA ASP A 61 1.53 13.94 -14.56
C ASP A 61 0.02 13.72 -14.64
N LEU A 62 -0.66 14.04 -13.54
CA LEU A 62 -2.10 13.88 -13.40
C LEU A 62 -2.87 14.81 -14.35
N LYS A 63 -2.26 15.89 -14.87
CA LYS A 63 -2.91 16.81 -15.80
C LYS A 63 -3.06 16.15 -17.18
N GLN A 64 -1.97 15.61 -17.72
CA GLN A 64 -2.00 14.91 -19.02
C GLN A 64 -2.79 13.60 -18.94
N ALA A 65 -2.62 12.83 -17.87
CA ALA A 65 -3.38 11.61 -17.64
C ALA A 65 -4.90 11.87 -17.69
N LYS A 66 -5.38 12.91 -16.98
CA LYS A 66 -6.80 13.28 -17.00
C LYS A 66 -7.30 13.66 -18.38
N LEU A 67 -6.53 14.43 -19.15
CA LEU A 67 -6.92 14.83 -20.51
C LEU A 67 -7.12 13.60 -21.40
N LEU A 68 -6.18 12.67 -21.36
CA LEU A 68 -6.20 11.45 -22.16
C LEU A 68 -7.28 10.46 -21.73
N PHE A 69 -7.48 10.25 -20.44
CA PHE A 69 -8.58 9.41 -19.94
C PHE A 69 -9.96 9.98 -20.28
N ARG A 70 -10.16 11.30 -20.15
CA ARG A 70 -11.41 11.96 -20.60
C ARG A 70 -11.63 11.78 -22.09
N LYS A 71 -10.56 11.85 -22.90
CA LYS A 71 -10.63 11.60 -24.34
C LYS A 71 -11.02 10.15 -24.65
N ALA A 72 -10.43 9.16 -23.96
CA ALA A 72 -10.79 7.76 -24.11
C ALA A 72 -12.27 7.50 -23.78
N VAL A 73 -12.75 7.99 -22.62
CA VAL A 73 -14.16 7.89 -22.21
C VAL A 73 -15.10 8.58 -23.21
N LYS A 74 -14.72 9.72 -23.79
CA LYS A 74 -15.53 10.42 -24.80
C LYS A 74 -15.62 9.63 -26.11
N LEU A 75 -14.56 8.94 -26.50
CA LEU A 75 -14.52 8.15 -27.73
C LEU A 75 -15.29 6.83 -27.58
N GLU A 76 -15.14 6.16 -26.45
CA GLU A 76 -15.79 4.87 -26.15
C GLU A 76 -16.35 4.87 -24.72
N PRO A 77 -17.58 5.37 -24.51
CA PRO A 77 -18.13 5.59 -23.17
C PRO A 77 -18.57 4.32 -22.44
N ASN A 78 -18.63 3.17 -23.11
CA ASN A 78 -19.12 1.91 -22.54
C ASN A 78 -18.01 0.99 -22.02
N GLN A 79 -16.77 1.49 -21.94
CA GLN A 79 -15.62 0.75 -21.42
C GLN A 79 -15.46 1.01 -19.92
N ALA A 80 -15.80 0.04 -19.07
CA ALA A 80 -15.77 0.19 -17.60
C ALA A 80 -14.39 0.65 -17.09
N HIS A 81 -13.32 0.00 -17.55
CA HIS A 81 -11.94 0.30 -17.14
C HIS A 81 -11.46 1.71 -17.56
N PHE A 82 -12.04 2.34 -18.60
CA PHE A 82 -11.73 3.74 -18.93
C PHE A 82 -12.28 4.70 -17.87
N HIS A 83 -13.49 4.43 -17.37
CA HIS A 83 -14.07 5.19 -16.27
C HIS A 83 -13.32 4.94 -14.96
N ALA A 84 -12.87 3.72 -14.70
CA ALA A 84 -12.05 3.41 -13.52
C ALA A 84 -10.71 4.18 -13.52
N ASN A 85 -10.02 4.19 -14.66
CA ASN A 85 -8.77 4.95 -14.83
C ASN A 85 -8.99 6.47 -14.70
N LEU A 86 -10.11 6.98 -15.24
CA LEU A 86 -10.50 8.36 -15.02
C LEU A 86 -10.79 8.63 -13.53
N GLY A 87 -11.45 7.71 -12.84
CA GLY A 87 -11.66 7.74 -11.40
C GLY A 87 -10.35 7.82 -10.61
N ASN A 88 -9.37 6.98 -10.96
CA ASN A 88 -8.05 6.95 -10.33
C ASN A 88 -7.33 8.31 -10.43
N VAL A 89 -7.28 8.92 -11.62
CA VAL A 89 -6.62 10.23 -11.78
C VAL A 89 -7.37 11.36 -11.08
N LEU A 90 -8.70 11.33 -11.07
CA LEU A 90 -9.52 12.33 -10.38
C LEU A 90 -9.34 12.23 -8.87
N ALA A 91 -9.29 11.01 -8.33
CA ALA A 91 -8.97 10.74 -6.94
C ALA A 91 -7.53 11.22 -6.60
N GLY A 92 -6.56 10.96 -7.47
CA GLY A 92 -5.19 11.50 -7.32
C GLY A 92 -5.13 13.02 -7.29
N GLN A 93 -6.06 13.71 -7.95
CA GLN A 93 -6.22 15.17 -7.91
C GLN A 93 -7.15 15.67 -6.79
N SER A 94 -7.58 14.78 -5.88
CA SER A 94 -8.55 15.09 -4.83
C SER A 94 -9.92 15.62 -5.33
N LEU A 95 -10.27 15.33 -6.59
CA LEU A 95 -11.57 15.66 -7.19
C LEU A 95 -12.59 14.57 -6.87
N TRP A 96 -12.88 14.39 -5.56
CA TRP A 96 -13.57 13.21 -5.04
C TRP A 96 -14.98 12.99 -5.64
N LYS A 97 -15.76 14.05 -5.82
CA LYS A 97 -17.12 13.96 -6.41
C LYS A 97 -17.09 13.48 -7.87
N GLU A 98 -16.11 13.92 -8.65
CA GLU A 98 -15.95 13.47 -10.04
C GLU A 98 -15.42 12.03 -10.10
N ALA A 99 -14.51 11.67 -9.19
CA ALA A 99 -13.99 10.31 -9.06
C ALA A 99 -15.12 9.33 -8.72
N GLU A 100 -15.98 9.67 -7.77
CA GLU A 100 -17.17 8.89 -7.42
C GLU A 100 -18.05 8.64 -8.64
N LYS A 101 -18.41 9.68 -9.40
CA LYS A 101 -19.23 9.53 -10.60
C LYS A 101 -18.60 8.57 -11.61
N SER A 102 -17.28 8.63 -11.76
CA SER A 102 -16.52 7.77 -12.66
C SER A 102 -16.55 6.31 -12.19
N TYR A 103 -16.25 6.03 -10.91
CA TYR A 103 -16.32 4.67 -10.37
C TYR A 103 -17.74 4.09 -10.36
N ARG A 104 -18.76 4.88 -10.04
CA ARG A 104 -20.16 4.43 -10.15
C ARG A 104 -20.53 4.04 -11.58
N THR A 105 -19.99 4.75 -12.58
CA THR A 105 -20.17 4.40 -13.98
C THR A 105 -19.43 3.12 -14.34
N ALA A 106 -18.18 2.96 -13.89
CA ALA A 106 -17.41 1.73 -14.08
C ALA A 106 -18.14 0.51 -13.47
N MET A 107 -18.61 0.62 -12.22
CA MET A 107 -19.35 -0.42 -11.52
C MET A 107 -20.70 -0.76 -12.19
N ARG A 108 -21.36 0.22 -12.83
CA ARG A 108 -22.60 -0.04 -13.60
C ARG A 108 -22.31 -0.80 -14.89
N LEU A 109 -21.19 -0.52 -15.54
CA LEU A 109 -20.79 -1.16 -16.80
C LEU A 109 -20.21 -2.55 -16.56
N ASP A 110 -19.51 -2.74 -15.45
CA ASP A 110 -18.93 -4.00 -15.00
C ASP A 110 -19.11 -4.17 -13.48
N PRO A 111 -20.23 -4.75 -13.04
CA PRO A 111 -20.52 -4.99 -11.63
C PRO A 111 -19.65 -6.09 -11.00
N GLY A 112 -18.93 -6.88 -11.80
CA GLY A 112 -18.15 -8.04 -11.35
C GLY A 112 -16.72 -7.73 -10.93
N ASP A 113 -16.27 -6.49 -11.11
CA ASP A 113 -14.90 -6.08 -10.82
C ASP A 113 -14.77 -5.46 -9.41
N ALA A 114 -14.07 -6.16 -8.52
CA ALA A 114 -13.83 -5.71 -7.15
C ALA A 114 -12.98 -4.44 -7.06
N GLY A 115 -12.13 -4.18 -8.06
CA GLY A 115 -11.30 -2.99 -8.15
C GLY A 115 -12.12 -1.71 -8.34
N HIS A 116 -13.19 -1.77 -9.15
CA HIS A 116 -14.14 -0.64 -9.29
C HIS A 116 -14.83 -0.32 -7.97
N VAL A 117 -15.30 -1.36 -7.25
CA VAL A 117 -15.96 -1.21 -5.95
C VAL A 117 -15.00 -0.65 -4.89
N SER A 118 -13.77 -1.16 -4.86
CA SER A 118 -12.70 -0.70 -3.95
C SER A 118 -12.27 0.75 -4.22
N GLY A 119 -12.21 1.16 -5.49
CA GLY A 119 -11.96 2.55 -5.88
C GLY A 119 -13.06 3.50 -5.41
N LEU A 120 -14.33 3.09 -5.53
CA LEU A 120 -15.47 3.84 -4.99
C LEU A 120 -15.41 3.91 -3.45
N ALA A 121 -15.13 2.79 -2.77
CA ALA A 121 -14.99 2.73 -1.32
C ALA A 121 -13.87 3.67 -0.80
N SER A 122 -12.73 3.69 -1.49
CA SER A 122 -11.61 4.60 -1.22
C SER A 122 -12.02 6.06 -1.37
N THR A 123 -12.80 6.36 -2.40
CA THR A 123 -13.33 7.71 -2.64
C THR A 123 -14.33 8.11 -1.55
N MET A 124 -15.25 7.22 -1.15
CA MET A 124 -16.19 7.45 -0.03
C MET A 124 -15.44 7.73 1.27
N LYS A 125 -14.41 6.94 1.58
CA LYS A 125 -13.55 7.14 2.75
C LYS A 125 -12.90 8.52 2.76
N LYS A 126 -12.37 8.98 1.61
CA LYS A 126 -11.74 10.30 1.48
C LYS A 126 -12.74 11.46 1.63
N GLN A 127 -14.02 11.23 1.32
CA GLN A 127 -15.10 12.19 1.55
C GLN A 127 -15.65 12.15 2.98
N GLY A 128 -15.21 11.23 3.84
CA GLY A 128 -15.70 11.07 5.21
C GLY A 128 -16.95 10.19 5.34
N HIS A 129 -17.44 9.61 4.24
CA HIS A 129 -18.58 8.69 4.24
C HIS A 129 -18.15 7.27 4.66
N TYR A 130 -17.71 7.12 5.91
CA TYR A 130 -17.05 5.90 6.39
C TYR A 130 -17.95 4.66 6.38
N ARG A 131 -19.23 4.82 6.74
CA ARG A 131 -20.19 3.70 6.76
C ARG A 131 -20.43 3.14 5.37
N GLU A 132 -20.58 4.01 4.37
CA GLU A 132 -20.73 3.60 2.96
C GLU A 132 -19.44 2.97 2.43
N ALA A 133 -18.29 3.54 2.78
CA ALA A 133 -16.99 2.97 2.43
C ALA A 133 -16.84 1.55 2.97
N GLU A 134 -17.23 1.30 4.22
CA GLU A 134 -17.15 -0.03 4.84
C GLU A 134 -18.00 -1.06 4.09
N ILE A 135 -19.26 -0.74 3.78
CA ILE A 135 -20.15 -1.63 3.02
C ILE A 135 -19.55 -1.97 1.66
N LEU A 136 -19.02 -0.97 0.95
CA LEU A 136 -18.40 -1.18 -0.36
C LEU A 136 -17.14 -2.03 -0.26
N TYR A 137 -16.27 -1.79 0.73
CA TYR A 137 -15.10 -2.64 0.91
C TYR A 137 -15.46 -4.09 1.28
N GLN A 138 -16.47 -4.30 2.13
CA GLN A 138 -16.96 -5.64 2.45
C GLN A 138 -17.48 -6.35 1.20
N SER A 139 -18.19 -5.62 0.32
CA SER A 139 -18.60 -6.13 -0.99
C SER A 139 -17.39 -6.52 -1.84
N ALA A 140 -16.39 -5.64 -1.97
CA ALA A 140 -15.17 -5.93 -2.73
C ALA A 140 -14.42 -7.15 -2.18
N LEU A 141 -14.32 -7.28 -0.85
CA LEU A 141 -13.69 -8.42 -0.18
C LEU A 141 -14.48 -9.72 -0.41
N SER A 142 -15.81 -9.67 -0.45
CA SER A 142 -16.62 -10.86 -0.76
C SER A 142 -16.43 -11.34 -2.20
N MET A 143 -16.09 -10.43 -3.12
CA MET A 143 -15.81 -10.75 -4.52
C MET A 143 -14.39 -11.30 -4.70
N GLN A 144 -13.43 -10.74 -3.98
CA GLN A 144 -12.02 -11.15 -4.01
C GLN A 144 -11.43 -11.17 -2.58
N PRO A 145 -11.60 -12.28 -1.84
CA PRO A 145 -11.17 -12.39 -0.44
C PRO A 145 -9.65 -12.18 -0.23
N ASP A 146 -8.87 -12.55 -1.24
CA ASP A 146 -7.42 -12.54 -1.23
C ASP A 146 -6.81 -11.29 -1.90
N ASP A 147 -7.60 -10.27 -2.21
CA ASP A 147 -7.09 -9.00 -2.76
C ASP A 147 -6.36 -8.20 -1.66
N TYR A 148 -5.03 -8.12 -1.80
CA TYR A 148 -4.14 -7.41 -0.88
C TYR A 148 -4.51 -5.93 -0.70
N GLU A 149 -4.87 -5.20 -1.76
CA GLU A 149 -5.17 -3.77 -1.69
C GLU A 149 -6.53 -3.51 -1.02
N VAL A 150 -7.53 -4.34 -1.31
CA VAL A 150 -8.83 -4.29 -0.61
C VAL A 150 -8.64 -4.53 0.89
N ASN A 151 -7.92 -5.60 1.23
CA ASN A 151 -7.59 -5.96 2.61
C ASN A 151 -6.89 -4.81 3.35
N ARG A 152 -5.84 -4.24 2.75
CA ARG A 152 -5.09 -3.10 3.29
C ARG A 152 -5.99 -1.87 3.49
N ASN A 153 -6.87 -1.59 2.54
CA ASN A 153 -7.77 -0.44 2.62
C ASN A 153 -8.83 -0.58 3.72
N ILE A 154 -9.35 -1.80 3.94
CA ILE A 154 -10.25 -2.12 5.07
C ILE A 154 -9.51 -1.94 6.40
N ALA A 155 -8.30 -2.50 6.51
CA ALA A 155 -7.50 -2.36 7.72
C ALA A 155 -7.32 -0.89 8.10
N HIS A 156 -6.96 -0.03 7.13
CA HIS A 156 -6.85 1.41 7.36
C HIS A 156 -8.18 2.07 7.77
N LEU A 157 -9.31 1.66 7.19
CA LEU A 157 -10.61 2.19 7.56
C LEU A 157 -10.97 1.81 9.01
N LEU A 158 -10.76 0.55 9.40
CA LEU A 158 -11.02 0.06 10.74
C LEU A 158 -10.15 0.79 11.78
N LEU A 159 -8.86 0.96 11.49
CA LEU A 159 -7.95 1.73 12.35
C LEU A 159 -8.39 3.19 12.48
N LEU A 160 -8.81 3.83 11.38
CA LEU A 160 -9.32 5.20 11.39
C LEU A 160 -10.59 5.35 12.24
N LEU A 161 -11.45 4.32 12.25
CA LEU A 161 -12.68 4.28 13.05
C LEU A 161 -12.44 3.88 14.52
N GLY A 162 -11.19 3.69 14.95
CA GLY A 162 -10.85 3.25 16.30
C GLY A 162 -11.15 1.78 16.59
N ARG A 163 -11.49 0.98 15.56
CA ARG A 163 -11.69 -0.47 15.67
C ARG A 163 -10.34 -1.18 15.57
N TYR A 164 -9.44 -0.88 16.52
CA TYR A 164 -8.02 -1.24 16.43
C TYR A 164 -7.78 -2.73 16.34
N ARG A 165 -8.42 -3.54 17.19
CA ARG A 165 -8.28 -5.00 17.20
C ARG A 165 -8.60 -5.62 15.84
N GLU A 166 -9.67 -5.17 15.20
CA GLU A 166 -10.07 -5.65 13.88
C GLU A 166 -9.15 -5.11 12.79
N GLY A 167 -8.79 -3.83 12.86
CA GLY A 167 -7.90 -3.18 11.91
C GLY A 167 -6.51 -3.81 11.87
N TRP A 168 -5.90 -4.11 13.02
CA TRP A 168 -4.61 -4.78 13.10
C TRP A 168 -4.67 -6.22 12.60
N ARG A 169 -5.71 -6.97 12.99
CA ARG A 169 -5.93 -8.34 12.48
C ARG A 169 -6.06 -8.34 10.96
N GLN A 170 -6.78 -7.37 10.39
CA GLN A 170 -6.91 -7.26 8.94
C GLN A 170 -5.57 -6.87 8.30
N LEU A 171 -4.79 -5.99 8.92
CA LEU A 171 -3.47 -5.60 8.42
C LEU A 171 -2.48 -6.77 8.37
N GLU A 172 -2.70 -7.84 9.15
CA GLU A 172 -1.89 -9.06 9.10
C GLU A 172 -2.11 -9.88 7.82
N SER A 173 -3.23 -9.70 7.11
CA SER A 173 -3.43 -10.40 5.83
C SER A 173 -2.37 -10.01 4.79
N ARG A 174 -1.70 -8.86 4.97
CA ARG A 174 -0.52 -8.46 4.17
C ARG A 174 0.57 -9.53 4.11
N TRP A 175 0.71 -10.32 5.18
CA TRP A 175 1.70 -11.38 5.29
C TRP A 175 1.26 -12.70 4.65
N ARG A 176 -0.06 -12.90 4.50
CA ARG A 176 -0.64 -14.05 3.81
C ARG A 176 -0.75 -13.80 2.31
N LEU A 177 -1.05 -12.56 1.92
CA LEU A 177 -1.46 -12.14 0.58
C LEU A 177 -0.38 -11.34 -0.19
N GLY A 178 0.67 -10.87 0.48
CA GLY A 178 1.77 -10.10 -0.10
C GLY A 178 3.14 -10.78 0.07
N THR A 179 4.21 -9.97 0.09
CA THR A 179 5.59 -10.41 0.35
C THR A 179 5.65 -11.10 1.71
N ARG A 180 5.97 -12.40 1.71
CA ARG A 180 5.96 -13.18 2.95
C ARG A 180 7.15 -12.78 3.82
N PRO A 181 7.02 -12.75 5.16
CA PRO A 181 8.18 -12.67 6.06
C PRO A 181 9.20 -13.79 5.79
N SER A 182 8.75 -14.93 5.21
CA SER A 182 9.59 -16.05 4.80
C SER A 182 10.59 -15.74 3.68
N GLU A 183 10.53 -14.55 3.06
CA GLU A 183 11.59 -14.07 2.17
C GLU A 183 12.80 -13.52 2.94
N ILE A 184 12.66 -13.28 4.25
CA ILE A 184 13.78 -13.01 5.15
C ILE A 184 14.36 -14.36 5.58
N ALA A 185 15.57 -14.68 5.11
CA ALA A 185 16.25 -15.92 5.44
C ALA A 185 16.31 -16.13 6.98
N GLY A 186 15.85 -17.30 7.45
CA GLY A 186 15.82 -17.67 8.86
C GLY A 186 14.54 -17.28 9.62
N MET A 187 13.52 -16.72 8.95
CA MET A 187 12.19 -16.44 9.52
C MET A 187 11.20 -17.61 9.38
N ASP A 188 11.59 -18.80 9.83
CA ASP A 188 10.76 -20.02 9.72
C ASP A 188 9.90 -20.29 10.96
N LYS A 189 10.07 -19.50 12.02
CA LYS A 189 9.35 -19.61 13.29
C LYS A 189 7.97 -18.93 13.19
N PRO A 190 6.99 -19.28 14.04
CA PRO A 190 5.67 -18.67 13.99
C PRO A 190 5.69 -17.18 14.37
N LEU A 191 4.71 -16.44 13.83
CA LEU A 191 4.39 -15.09 14.30
C LEU A 191 3.86 -15.14 15.73
N TRP A 192 4.33 -14.24 16.57
CA TRP A 192 3.75 -14.01 17.89
C TRP A 192 2.36 -13.38 17.75
N ASP A 193 1.38 -13.97 18.42
CA ASP A 193 -0.04 -13.59 18.39
C ASP A 193 -0.46 -12.66 19.55
N GLY A 194 0.46 -12.37 20.48
CA GLY A 194 0.20 -11.62 21.70
C GLY A 194 0.05 -12.48 22.95
N SER A 195 0.10 -13.82 22.84
CA SER A 195 0.03 -14.72 23.99
C SER A 195 1.23 -14.55 24.94
N PRO A 196 1.10 -14.86 26.23
CA PRO A 196 2.26 -14.97 27.13
C PRO A 196 3.30 -15.96 26.58
N LEU A 197 4.59 -15.64 26.75
CA LEU A 197 5.71 -16.39 26.20
C LEU A 197 6.68 -16.94 27.27
N GLN A 198 6.56 -16.49 28.52
CA GLN A 198 7.35 -16.85 29.71
C GLN A 198 8.58 -17.76 29.44
N GLY A 199 9.77 -17.16 29.39
CA GLY A 199 11.03 -17.89 29.21
C GLY A 199 11.40 -18.23 27.75
N LYS A 200 10.51 -17.95 26.79
CA LYS A 200 10.83 -18.00 25.36
C LYS A 200 11.54 -16.73 24.88
N THR A 201 12.12 -16.79 23.68
CA THR A 201 12.74 -15.66 23.00
C THR A 201 11.85 -15.14 21.87
N LEU A 202 11.57 -13.84 21.88
CA LEU A 202 10.80 -13.13 20.86
C LEU A 202 11.72 -12.25 20.02
N LEU A 203 11.74 -12.50 18.70
CA LEU A 203 12.44 -11.65 17.74
C LEU A 203 11.50 -10.55 17.21
N LEU A 204 11.79 -9.31 17.57
CA LEU A 204 11.20 -8.11 16.96
C LEU A 204 12.05 -7.69 15.77
N HIS A 205 11.44 -7.37 14.62
CA HIS A 205 12.21 -7.03 13.43
C HIS A 205 11.60 -5.92 12.58
N ALA A 206 12.45 -5.17 11.90
CA ALA A 206 12.04 -4.21 10.88
C ALA A 206 11.43 -4.92 9.65
N GLU A 207 10.52 -4.23 8.98
CA GLU A 207 9.84 -4.71 7.76
C GLU A 207 9.77 -3.69 6.61
N GLN A 208 9.80 -2.40 6.93
CA GLN A 208 9.62 -1.29 5.99
C GLN A 208 10.79 -0.31 6.11
N GLY A 209 10.56 0.96 5.79
CA GLY A 209 11.60 2.00 5.88
C GLY A 209 12.03 2.31 7.31
N LEU A 210 13.04 3.17 7.39
CA LEU A 210 13.59 3.68 8.65
C LEU A 210 12.51 4.40 9.49
N GLY A 211 11.64 5.18 8.82
CA GLY A 211 10.56 5.93 9.48
C GLY A 211 9.55 5.03 10.19
N ASP A 212 9.11 3.94 9.55
CA ASP A 212 8.20 2.98 10.18
C ASP A 212 8.89 2.29 11.36
N SER A 213 10.14 1.87 11.18
CA SER A 213 10.91 1.20 12.24
C SER A 213 11.04 2.09 13.48
N LEU A 214 11.35 3.37 13.31
CA LEU A 214 11.36 4.36 14.39
C LEU A 214 9.97 4.62 14.99
N GLN A 215 8.94 4.72 14.14
CA GLN A 215 7.59 4.94 14.60
C GLN A 215 7.12 3.81 15.52
N PHE A 216 7.45 2.56 15.21
CA PHE A 216 6.95 1.41 15.97
C PHE A 216 7.92 0.88 17.04
N ALA A 217 9.20 1.28 17.03
CA ALA A 217 10.16 0.92 18.08
C ALA A 217 9.72 1.36 19.50
N ARG A 218 8.89 2.40 19.61
CA ARG A 218 8.32 2.86 20.90
C ARG A 218 7.50 1.81 21.66
N TYR A 219 7.04 0.77 20.97
CA TYR A 219 6.28 -0.33 21.56
C TYR A 219 7.19 -1.46 22.08
N ILE A 220 8.50 -1.42 21.84
CA ILE A 220 9.46 -2.45 22.31
C ILE A 220 9.39 -2.65 23.83
N PRO A 221 9.43 -1.60 24.68
CA PRO A 221 9.37 -1.80 26.15
C PRO A 221 8.09 -2.49 26.62
N LEU A 222 7.01 -2.36 25.86
CA LEU A 222 5.71 -2.92 26.20
C LEU A 222 5.65 -4.43 25.93
N ALA A 223 6.49 -4.92 25.02
CA ALA A 223 6.61 -6.35 24.73
C ALA A 223 7.20 -7.15 25.91
N VAL A 224 7.83 -6.48 26.90
CA VAL A 224 8.34 -7.12 28.12
C VAL A 224 7.22 -7.81 28.90
N SER A 225 5.99 -7.28 28.82
CA SER A 225 4.80 -7.89 29.43
C SER A 225 4.50 -9.32 28.96
N SER A 226 5.05 -9.74 27.82
CA SER A 226 4.95 -11.12 27.33
C SER A 226 5.75 -12.13 28.17
N GLY A 227 6.72 -11.67 28.97
CA GLY A 227 7.65 -12.52 29.70
C GLY A 227 8.72 -13.18 28.83
N ALA A 228 8.89 -12.73 27.58
CA ALA A 228 9.93 -13.21 26.68
C ALA A 228 11.27 -12.47 26.86
N ARG A 229 12.37 -13.14 26.52
CA ARG A 229 13.63 -12.48 26.18
C ARG A 229 13.45 -11.77 24.84
N LEU A 230 13.66 -10.46 24.79
CA LEU A 230 13.46 -9.67 23.58
C LEU A 230 14.77 -9.52 22.80
N ILE A 231 14.68 -9.75 21.49
CA ILE A 231 15.75 -9.47 20.52
C ILE A 231 15.17 -8.55 19.48
N VAL A 232 15.87 -7.48 19.11
CA VAL A 232 15.44 -6.53 18.10
C VAL A 232 16.44 -6.53 16.94
N ARG A 233 15.94 -6.67 15.71
CA ARG A 233 16.73 -6.58 14.48
C ARG A 233 16.20 -5.50 13.55
N VAL A 234 16.98 -4.44 13.34
CA VAL A 234 16.59 -3.27 12.54
C VAL A 234 17.64 -2.95 11.49
N GLN A 235 17.37 -2.01 10.60
CA GLN A 235 18.35 -1.54 9.64
C GLN A 235 19.62 -1.04 10.36
N PRO A 236 20.82 -1.24 9.80
CA PRO A 236 22.09 -0.86 10.44
C PRO A 236 22.12 0.58 10.97
N GLU A 237 21.50 1.51 10.24
CA GLU A 237 21.42 2.94 10.55
C GLU A 237 20.68 3.22 11.86
N LEU A 238 19.78 2.32 12.29
CA LEU A 238 18.98 2.49 13.49
C LEU A 238 19.54 1.80 14.73
N VAL A 239 20.54 0.92 14.60
CA VAL A 239 21.05 0.12 15.72
C VAL A 239 21.51 1.01 16.88
N LYS A 240 22.36 2.00 16.60
CA LYS A 240 22.86 2.93 17.62
C LYS A 240 21.75 3.80 18.22
N LEU A 241 20.74 4.14 17.42
CA LEU A 241 19.63 5.00 17.86
C LEU A 241 18.66 4.23 18.77
N LEU A 242 18.43 2.95 18.50
CA LEU A 242 17.55 2.09 19.30
C LEU A 242 18.24 1.46 20.50
N ASP A 243 19.53 1.75 20.72
CA ASP A 243 20.30 1.34 21.90
C ASP A 243 19.71 1.85 23.22
N ILE A 244 18.85 2.87 23.16
CA ILE A 244 18.01 3.34 24.28
C ILE A 244 17.09 2.23 24.85
N TYR A 245 16.92 1.12 24.13
CA TYR A 245 16.13 -0.04 24.56
C TYR A 245 17.01 -1.23 24.98
N SER A 246 18.33 -1.05 25.12
CA SER A 246 19.28 -2.11 25.50
C SER A 246 19.01 -2.72 26.88
N ASP A 247 18.39 -1.97 27.79
CA ASP A 247 17.98 -2.46 29.11
C ASP A 247 16.88 -3.53 29.05
N VAL A 248 16.11 -3.57 27.95
CA VAL A 248 14.95 -4.47 27.79
C VAL A 248 15.08 -5.43 26.62
N ALA A 249 15.98 -5.19 25.67
CA ALA A 249 16.12 -6.00 24.47
C ALA A 249 17.55 -6.00 23.90
N GLU A 250 17.95 -7.11 23.29
CA GLU A 250 19.21 -7.22 22.55
C GLU A 250 19.06 -6.59 21.15
N ILE A 251 19.61 -5.39 20.96
CA ILE A 251 19.51 -4.63 19.70
C ILE A 251 20.61 -5.02 18.72
N GLY A 252 20.26 -5.22 17.45
CA GLY A 252 21.23 -5.54 16.40
C GLY A 252 20.75 -5.26 14.99
N SER A 253 21.65 -5.43 14.01
CA SER A 253 21.35 -5.19 12.59
C SER A 253 20.62 -6.38 11.95
N LEU A 254 19.68 -6.06 11.07
CA LEU A 254 19.12 -6.96 10.08
C LEU A 254 20.21 -7.33 9.05
N GLY A 255 20.19 -8.56 8.53
CA GLY A 255 21.13 -9.05 7.52
C GLY A 255 22.31 -9.88 8.05
N GLY A 256 22.52 -9.93 9.37
CA GLY A 256 23.43 -10.88 10.01
C GLY A 256 22.78 -12.24 10.30
N ARG A 257 23.57 -13.19 10.83
CA ARG A 257 23.01 -14.45 11.36
C ARG A 257 22.03 -14.12 12.48
N LEU A 258 20.78 -14.58 12.35
CA LEU A 258 19.79 -14.43 13.40
C LEU A 258 20.18 -15.30 14.61
N PRO A 259 20.07 -14.78 15.85
CA PRO A 259 20.20 -15.60 17.05
C PRO A 259 19.06 -16.62 17.12
N GLU A 260 19.12 -17.58 18.05
CA GLU A 260 18.00 -18.50 18.28
C GLU A 260 16.79 -17.76 18.88
N PHE A 261 15.60 -18.04 18.33
CA PHE A 261 14.32 -17.50 18.79
C PHE A 261 13.17 -18.50 18.61
N ASP A 262 12.11 -18.33 19.39
CA ASP A 262 10.94 -19.22 19.39
C ASP A 262 9.81 -18.72 18.48
N CYS A 263 9.63 -17.41 18.41
CA CYS A 263 8.64 -16.73 17.58
C CYS A 263 9.10 -15.31 17.24
N HIS A 264 8.47 -14.69 16.26
CA HIS A 264 8.85 -13.35 15.82
C HIS A 264 7.64 -12.42 15.66
N CYS A 265 7.89 -11.11 15.74
CA CYS A 265 6.89 -10.08 15.49
C CYS A 265 7.51 -8.94 14.69
N PRO A 266 6.99 -8.63 13.50
CA PRO A 266 7.34 -7.40 12.80
C PRO A 266 6.98 -6.17 13.65
N LEU A 267 7.83 -5.15 13.66
CA LEU A 267 7.62 -3.96 14.50
C LEU A 267 6.26 -3.29 14.25
N MET A 268 5.79 -3.22 13.00
CA MET A 268 4.50 -2.57 12.71
C MET A 268 3.29 -3.36 13.21
N ALA A 269 3.44 -4.65 13.51
CA ALA A 269 2.37 -5.46 14.12
C ALA A 269 2.34 -5.34 15.65
N LEU A 270 3.43 -4.88 16.26
CA LEU A 270 3.62 -4.85 17.70
C LEU A 270 2.49 -4.11 18.46
N PRO A 271 1.99 -2.94 18.01
CA PRO A 271 0.91 -2.24 18.73
C PRO A 271 -0.35 -3.10 18.88
N GLY A 272 -0.70 -3.85 17.83
CA GLY A 272 -1.84 -4.75 17.84
C GLY A 272 -1.65 -5.98 18.74
N ARG A 273 -0.40 -6.34 19.08
CA ARG A 273 -0.08 -7.45 19.98
C ARG A 273 -0.08 -7.05 21.44
N VAL A 274 0.53 -5.90 21.75
CA VAL A 274 0.69 -5.44 23.13
C VAL A 274 -0.50 -4.60 23.63
N PHE A 275 -1.21 -3.91 22.73
CA PHE A 275 -2.37 -3.05 23.05
C PHE A 275 -3.48 -3.15 21.99
N PRO A 276 -4.15 -4.31 21.87
CA PRO A 276 -5.14 -4.54 20.82
C PRO A 276 -6.34 -3.59 20.86
N ASP A 277 -6.68 -3.03 22.03
CA ASP A 277 -7.90 -2.23 22.21
C ASP A 277 -7.66 -0.71 22.14
N ASN A 278 -6.47 -0.21 22.47
CA ASN A 278 -6.10 1.20 22.30
C ASN A 278 -4.58 1.42 22.27
N PRO A 279 -3.92 1.22 21.12
CA PRO A 279 -2.47 1.36 20.99
C PRO A 279 -1.98 2.81 21.08
N LEU A 280 -2.88 3.80 21.09
CA LEU A 280 -2.54 5.22 21.20
C LEU A 280 -2.56 5.73 22.65
N ALA A 281 -3.15 4.98 23.59
CA ALA A 281 -3.24 5.38 25.00
C ALA A 281 -1.86 5.57 25.66
N GLU A 282 -0.85 4.82 25.21
CA GLU A 282 0.52 4.90 25.75
C GLU A 282 1.49 5.57 24.76
N TYR A 283 1.02 6.50 23.93
CA TYR A 283 1.90 7.23 23.03
C TYR A 283 2.99 7.96 23.81
N ARG A 284 4.21 7.42 23.79
CA ARG A 284 5.43 8.09 24.24
C ARG A 284 6.26 8.45 23.01
N PRO A 285 6.45 9.74 22.70
CA PRO A 285 7.38 10.12 21.64
C PRO A 285 8.79 9.64 22.01
N LEU A 286 9.55 9.21 21.00
CA LEU A 286 11.00 9.08 21.13
C LEU A 286 11.54 10.48 21.41
N SER A 287 11.99 10.71 22.63
CA SER A 287 12.65 11.95 23.01
C SER A 287 14.16 11.76 22.85
N PRO A 288 14.88 12.74 22.27
CA PRO A 288 16.33 12.71 22.29
C PRO A 288 16.83 12.71 23.73
N GLU A 289 17.90 11.95 24.01
CA GLU A 289 18.56 12.06 25.30
C GLU A 289 19.07 13.49 25.49
N PRO A 290 18.71 14.19 26.58
CA PRO A 290 19.06 15.59 26.78
C PRO A 290 20.57 15.86 26.70
N THR A 291 21.38 14.92 27.19
CA THR A 291 22.84 14.97 27.18
C THR A 291 23.43 14.81 25.78
N ARG A 292 22.88 13.93 24.94
CA ARG A 292 23.34 13.75 23.55
C ARG A 292 22.84 14.83 22.59
N ALA A 293 21.75 15.51 22.93
CA ALA A 293 21.24 16.65 22.16
C ALA A 293 22.12 17.91 22.33
N ALA A 294 22.77 18.04 23.49
CA ALA A 294 23.69 19.15 23.77
C ALA A 294 24.96 19.10 22.88
N ASP A 295 25.51 17.90 22.64
CA ASP A 295 26.71 17.71 21.81
C ASP A 295 26.49 18.08 20.32
N LEU A 296 25.23 18.09 19.85
CA LEU A 296 24.88 18.49 18.48
C LEU A 296 24.72 20.02 18.33
N GLY A 297 24.65 20.76 19.44
CA GLY A 297 24.51 22.23 19.46
C GLY A 297 25.83 22.99 19.31
N GLU A 298 26.97 22.34 19.50
CA GLU A 298 28.30 22.97 19.49
C GLU A 298 29.02 22.93 18.12
N HIS A 299 28.35 22.44 17.08
CA HIS A 299 28.88 22.39 15.70
C HIS A 299 28.10 23.24 14.70
N ARG A 300 27.53 24.38 15.14
CA ARG A 300 26.98 25.40 14.24
C ARG A 300 27.90 26.61 14.11
#